data_AF-A0A317ZKL6-F1
#
_entry.id   AF-A0A317ZKL6-F1
#
_cell.length_a   1.000
_cell.length_b   1.000
_cell.length_c   1.000
_cell.angle_alpha   90.00
_cell.angle_beta   90.00
_cell.angle_gamma   90.00
#
_symmetry.space_group_name_H-M   'P 1'
#
loop_
_entity.id
_entity.type
_entity.pdbx_description
1 polymer ?
#
loop_
_entity_poly.entity_id
_entity_poly.type
_entity_poly.pdbx_seq_one_letter_code
_entity_poly.pdbx_strand_id
1 'polypeptide(L)'
;MNKEASTTESPIPNYVADNDWEKELNYKTWVTKAARFQANKRLLETHKLSSITISVLSCCLIIAASLPIYVGNASLPFPSYWMNFLITSIAVLVLVFTQIESSSHYNLEAHKFHTNALKIANIYNELRIAKHIEDDKERFEAIISLTRKYEAVLAECENHDPIDYAISKTKKSEYFTLTEKEKKEIFKEYDWKVRKKYHILIGAVTLFTLVLTAAVILSPVISEVMPDAN
;
A
#
# COMPACT_ATOMS: atom_id res chain seq x y z
N MET A 1 -38.03 -30.76 15.87
CA MET A 1 -36.78 -31.30 15.30
C MET A 1 -37.04 -31.66 13.85
N ASN A 2 -36.56 -30.84 12.93
CA ASN A 2 -35.83 -31.31 11.74
C ASN A 2 -35.24 -30.07 11.06
N LYS A 3 -33.93 -29.88 11.28
CA LYS A 3 -33.08 -29.05 10.43
C LYS A 3 -32.88 -29.85 9.15
N GLU A 4 -33.54 -29.48 8.08
CA GLU A 4 -33.09 -29.91 6.76
C GLU A 4 -31.81 -29.15 6.41
N ALA A 5 -30.80 -29.93 6.05
CA ALA A 5 -29.44 -29.51 5.82
C ALA A 5 -29.38 -28.54 4.64
N SER A 6 -28.90 -27.31 4.88
CA SER A 6 -28.55 -26.39 3.81
C SER A 6 -27.30 -26.92 3.12
N THR A 7 -27.47 -27.45 1.93
CA THR A 7 -26.41 -27.82 1.01
C THR A 7 -25.52 -26.60 0.77
N THR A 8 -24.23 -26.78 1.04
CA THR A 8 -23.16 -25.78 0.88
C THR A 8 -22.79 -25.61 -0.59
N GLU A 9 -23.70 -25.12 -1.40
CA GLU A 9 -23.36 -24.53 -2.69
C GLU A 9 -23.01 -23.07 -2.45
N SER A 10 -21.79 -22.67 -2.81
CA SER A 10 -21.45 -21.25 -2.85
C SER A 10 -22.45 -20.57 -3.78
N PRO A 11 -23.25 -19.60 -3.32
CA PRO A 11 -24.32 -19.04 -4.14
C PRO A 11 -23.68 -18.41 -5.37
N ILE A 12 -24.06 -18.89 -6.55
CA ILE A 12 -23.68 -18.29 -7.83
C ILE A 12 -23.98 -16.80 -7.71
N PRO A 13 -23.00 -15.90 -7.94
CA PRO A 13 -23.25 -14.48 -7.82
C PRO A 13 -24.45 -14.07 -8.68
N ASN A 14 -25.35 -13.23 -8.15
CA ASN A 14 -26.61 -12.88 -8.82
C ASN A 14 -26.46 -12.40 -10.27
N TYR A 15 -25.29 -11.87 -10.64
CA TYR A 15 -25.00 -11.42 -12.01
C TYR A 15 -24.62 -12.55 -13.00
N VAL A 16 -24.43 -13.79 -12.53
CA VAL A 16 -24.10 -14.99 -13.33
C VAL A 16 -25.30 -15.94 -13.43
N ALA A 17 -26.25 -15.87 -12.50
CA ALA A 17 -27.35 -16.82 -12.37
C ALA A 17 -28.24 -16.95 -13.64
N ASP A 18 -28.38 -15.88 -14.41
CA ASP A 18 -29.24 -15.83 -15.61
C ASP A 18 -28.50 -16.09 -16.94
N ASN A 19 -27.19 -16.38 -16.90
CA ASN A 19 -26.33 -16.43 -18.10
C ASN A 19 -26.40 -15.15 -18.96
N ASP A 20 -26.69 -14.02 -18.31
CA ASP A 20 -26.82 -12.70 -18.90
C ASP A 20 -25.44 -12.05 -19.05
N TRP A 21 -24.83 -12.27 -20.21
CA TRP A 21 -23.48 -11.81 -20.52
C TRP A 21 -23.34 -10.29 -20.44
N GLU A 22 -24.42 -9.52 -20.62
CA GLU A 22 -24.39 -8.06 -20.52
C GLU A 22 -24.26 -7.63 -19.06
N LYS A 23 -25.08 -8.22 -18.17
CA LYS A 23 -24.98 -8.01 -16.72
C LYS A 23 -23.61 -8.42 -16.21
N GLU A 24 -23.11 -9.56 -16.68
CA GLU A 24 -21.79 -10.07 -16.30
C GLU A 24 -20.66 -9.11 -16.72
N LEU A 25 -20.64 -8.65 -17.97
CA LEU A 25 -19.62 -7.71 -18.45
C LEU A 25 -19.71 -6.37 -17.72
N ASN A 26 -20.93 -5.88 -17.44
CA ASN A 26 -21.14 -4.65 -16.68
C ASN A 26 -20.58 -4.76 -15.26
N TYR A 27 -20.83 -5.89 -14.61
CA TYR A 27 -20.27 -6.18 -13.29
C TYR A 27 -18.75 -6.26 -13.32
N LYS A 28 -18.18 -7.06 -14.23
CA LYS A 28 -16.73 -7.24 -14.39
C LYS A 28 -16.03 -5.90 -14.60
N THR A 29 -16.48 -5.11 -15.58
CA THR A 29 -15.89 -3.80 -15.88
C THR A 29 -16.03 -2.81 -14.71
N TRP A 30 -17.16 -2.82 -13.99
CA TRP A 30 -17.37 -1.98 -12.81
C TRP A 30 -16.45 -2.33 -11.64
N VAL A 31 -16.33 -3.62 -11.32
CA VAL A 31 -15.50 -4.08 -10.21
C VAL A 31 -14.01 -3.90 -10.52
N THR A 32 -13.58 -4.33 -11.71
CA THR A 32 -12.17 -4.27 -12.11
C THR A 32 -11.66 -2.84 -12.15
N LYS A 33 -12.42 -1.88 -12.73
CA LYS A 33 -11.99 -0.47 -12.74
C LYS A 33 -11.86 0.09 -11.32
N ALA A 34 -12.80 -0.26 -10.42
CA ALA A 34 -12.77 0.22 -9.04
C ALA A 34 -11.53 -0.29 -8.30
N ALA A 35 -11.23 -1.59 -8.44
CA ALA A 35 -10.04 -2.20 -7.84
C ALA A 35 -8.74 -1.62 -8.40
N ARG A 36 -8.62 -1.43 -9.72
CA ARG A 36 -7.42 -0.83 -10.34
C ARG A 36 -7.23 0.64 -9.94
N PHE A 37 -8.29 1.44 -9.81
CA PHE A 37 -8.17 2.78 -9.22
C PHE A 37 -7.71 2.75 -7.76
N GLN A 38 -8.13 1.74 -6.99
CA GLN A 38 -7.66 1.58 -5.61
C GLN A 38 -6.19 1.16 -5.54
N ALA A 39 -5.74 0.30 -6.45
CA ALA A 39 -4.33 -0.08 -6.60
C ALA A 39 -3.44 1.14 -6.89
N ASN A 40 -3.86 2.00 -7.82
CA ASN A 40 -3.19 3.28 -8.08
C ASN A 40 -3.04 4.11 -6.79
N LYS A 41 -4.13 4.33 -6.05
CA LYS A 41 -4.10 5.10 -4.80
C LYS A 41 -3.16 4.50 -3.76
N ARG A 42 -3.22 3.17 -3.56
CA ARG A 42 -2.36 2.46 -2.62
C ARG A 42 -0.88 2.63 -2.96
N LEU A 43 -0.53 2.45 -4.23
CA LEU A 43 0.85 2.53 -4.69
C LEU A 43 1.42 3.95 -4.54
N LEU A 44 0.64 4.98 -4.88
CA LEU A 44 1.04 6.39 -4.66
C LEU A 44 1.23 6.70 -3.17
N GLU A 45 0.34 6.20 -2.31
CA GLU A 45 0.45 6.37 -0.86
C GLU A 45 1.68 5.65 -0.30
N THR A 46 1.93 4.42 -0.75
CA THR A 46 3.11 3.63 -0.39
C THR A 46 4.39 4.32 -0.82
N HIS A 47 4.44 4.84 -2.05
CA HIS A 47 5.57 5.59 -2.57
C HIS A 47 5.88 6.84 -1.73
N LYS A 48 4.83 7.61 -1.39
CA LYS A 48 4.96 8.81 -0.56
C LYS A 48 5.54 8.47 0.81
N LEU A 49 4.98 7.46 1.48
CA LEU A 49 5.43 7.05 2.81
C LEU A 49 6.85 6.49 2.80
N SER A 50 7.17 5.64 1.83
CA SER A 50 8.52 5.11 1.61
C SER A 50 9.54 6.25 1.43
N SER A 51 9.24 7.22 0.57
CA SER A 51 10.09 8.39 0.33
C SER A 51 10.32 9.23 1.60
N ILE A 52 9.25 9.44 2.39
CA ILE A 52 9.34 10.14 3.69
C ILE A 52 10.22 9.34 4.65
N THR A 53 10.02 8.02 4.75
CA THR A 53 10.82 7.16 5.62
C THR A 53 12.30 7.23 5.26
N ILE A 54 12.66 7.08 3.98
CA ILE A 54 14.06 7.17 3.53
C ILE A 54 14.65 8.54 3.88
N SER A 55 13.89 9.63 3.68
CA SER A 55 14.33 10.99 4.01
C SER A 55 14.59 11.16 5.51
N VAL A 56 13.69 10.66 6.36
CA VAL A 56 13.85 10.72 7.83
C VAL A 56 15.03 9.86 8.28
N LEU A 57 15.15 8.62 7.79
CA LEU A 57 16.28 7.73 8.09
C LEU A 57 17.62 8.40 7.74
N SER A 58 17.69 9.03 6.56
CA SER A 58 18.89 9.74 6.11
C SER A 58 19.22 10.93 7.03
N CYS A 59 18.21 11.71 7.42
CA CYS A 59 18.38 12.83 8.35
C CYS A 59 18.91 12.35 9.72
N CYS A 60 18.26 11.34 10.30
CA CYS A 60 18.68 10.74 11.58
C CYS A 60 20.11 10.19 11.52
N LEU A 61 20.48 9.53 10.41
CA LEU A 61 21.82 9.00 10.22
C LEU A 61 22.87 10.12 10.13
N ILE A 62 22.57 11.22 9.43
CA ILE A 62 23.47 12.39 9.36
C ILE A 62 23.66 13.01 10.75
N ILE A 63 22.57 13.18 11.51
CA ILE A 63 22.64 13.70 12.88
C ILE A 63 23.54 12.80 13.74
N ALA A 64 23.29 11.49 13.73
CA ALA A 64 24.09 10.52 14.49
C ALA A 64 25.57 10.51 14.06
N ALA A 65 25.85 10.56 12.75
CA ALA A 65 27.20 10.60 12.21
C ALA A 65 27.96 11.89 12.55
N SER A 66 27.25 13.01 12.68
CA SER A 66 27.85 14.31 13.02
C SER A 66 28.13 14.47 14.52
N LEU A 67 27.48 13.69 15.38
CA LEU A 67 27.52 13.85 16.84
C LEU A 67 28.95 13.79 17.43
N PRO A 68 29.84 12.84 17.04
CA PRO A 68 31.21 12.81 17.54
C PRO A 68 32.04 14.05 17.16
N ILE A 69 31.71 14.71 16.05
CA ILE A 69 32.44 15.89 15.55
C ILE A 69 32.22 17.09 16.49
N TYR A 70 31.00 17.26 16.98
CA TYR A 70 30.62 18.43 17.79
C TYR A 70 30.90 18.25 19.29
N VAL A 71 30.85 17.01 19.79
CA VAL A 71 30.96 16.73 21.23
C VAL A 71 32.37 16.28 21.62
N GLY A 72 33.22 15.93 20.65
CA GLY A 72 34.57 15.42 20.90
C GLY A 72 34.57 14.04 21.58
N ASN A 73 35.76 13.44 21.73
CA ASN A 73 35.89 12.09 22.31
C ASN A 73 35.69 12.04 23.84
N ALA A 74 35.75 13.18 24.54
CA ALA A 74 35.78 13.24 26.01
C ALA A 74 34.40 13.08 26.67
N SER A 75 33.31 13.19 25.90
CA SER A 75 31.94 13.23 26.41
C SER A 75 31.06 12.12 25.83
N LEU A 76 31.66 11.10 25.21
CA LEU A 76 30.92 9.94 24.71
C LEU A 76 30.89 8.84 25.79
N PRO A 77 29.73 8.19 26.03
CA PRO A 77 29.62 7.09 26.99
C PRO A 77 30.37 5.82 26.56
N PHE A 78 30.86 5.76 25.32
CA PHE A 78 31.56 4.61 24.75
C PHE A 78 32.75 5.06 23.89
N PRO A 79 33.74 4.18 23.66
CA PRO A 79 34.85 4.46 22.75
C PRO A 79 34.37 4.80 21.33
N SER A 80 35.03 5.78 20.70
CA SER A 80 34.64 6.31 19.39
C SER A 80 34.61 5.27 18.26
N TYR A 81 35.45 4.22 18.32
CA TYR A 81 35.46 3.16 17.32
C TYR A 81 34.19 2.29 17.34
N TRP A 82 33.57 2.06 18.50
CA TRP A 82 32.30 1.33 18.59
C TRP A 82 31.16 2.16 18.01
N MET A 83 31.14 3.46 18.29
CA MET A 83 30.16 4.40 17.73
C MET A 83 30.26 4.44 16.20
N ASN A 84 31.47 4.59 15.67
CA ASN A 84 31.73 4.61 14.23
C ASN A 84 31.30 3.30 13.55
N PHE A 85 31.61 2.15 14.18
CA PHE A 85 31.18 0.85 13.69
C PHE A 85 29.65 0.73 13.64
N LEU A 86 28.96 1.16 14.71
CA LEU A 86 27.50 1.13 14.78
C LEU A 86 26.85 2.02 13.72
N ILE A 87 27.31 3.27 13.59
CA ILE A 87 26.80 4.23 12.60
C ILE A 87 27.00 3.69 11.18
N THR A 88 28.19 3.15 10.90
CA THR A 88 28.50 2.57 9.58
C THR A 88 27.63 1.36 9.29
N SER A 89 27.41 0.48 10.29
CA SER A 89 26.56 -0.70 10.15
C SER A 89 25.10 -0.30 9.86
N ILE A 90 24.57 0.69 10.58
CA ILE A 90 23.22 1.22 10.34
C ILE A 90 23.14 1.89 8.96
N ALA A 91 24.18 2.63 8.54
CA ALA A 91 24.23 3.25 7.22
C ALA A 91 24.11 2.23 6.09
N VAL A 92 24.83 1.10 6.19
CA VAL A 92 24.74 0.00 5.23
C VAL A 92 23.33 -0.59 5.20
N LEU A 93 22.68 -0.80 6.35
CA LEU A 93 21.31 -1.30 6.40
C LEU A 93 20.31 -0.31 5.77
N VAL A 94 20.43 0.98 6.05
CA VAL A 94 19.60 2.03 5.45
C VAL A 94 19.81 2.10 3.94
N LEU A 95 21.05 1.93 3.46
CA LEU A 95 21.35 1.88 2.03
C LEU A 95 20.65 0.69 1.36
N VAL A 96 20.75 -0.51 1.93
CA VAL A 96 20.07 -1.71 1.40
C VAL A 96 18.55 -1.51 1.37
N PHE A 97 17.98 -0.99 2.47
CA PHE A 97 16.55 -0.66 2.52
C PHE A 97 16.14 0.32 1.43
N THR A 98 16.93 1.38 1.24
CA THR A 98 16.68 2.41 0.21
C THR A 98 16.72 1.82 -1.19
N GLN A 99 17.66 0.90 -1.48
CA GLN A 99 17.73 0.23 -2.79
C GLN A 99 16.51 -0.66 -3.05
N ILE A 100 16.08 -1.45 -2.06
CA ILE A 100 14.89 -2.31 -2.17
C ILE A 100 13.64 -1.48 -2.43
N GLU A 101 13.41 -0.43 -1.63
CA GLU A 101 12.24 0.45 -1.79
C GLU A 101 12.27 1.20 -3.13
N SER A 102 13.44 1.65 -3.59
CA SER A 102 13.59 2.35 -4.88
C SER A 102 13.33 1.42 -6.07
N SER A 103 13.66 0.14 -5.96
CA SER A 103 13.45 -0.86 -7.02
C SER A 103 11.98 -1.25 -7.24
N SER A 104 11.09 -0.88 -6.31
CA SER A 104 9.69 -1.31 -6.34
C SER A 104 8.81 -0.54 -7.34
N HIS A 105 9.34 0.45 -8.06
CA HIS A 105 8.69 1.19 -9.16
C HIS A 105 7.23 1.64 -8.91
N TYR A 106 6.89 1.98 -7.66
CA TYR A 106 5.50 2.24 -7.24
C TYR A 106 4.76 3.28 -8.10
N ASN A 107 5.42 4.37 -8.50
CA ASN A 107 4.80 5.40 -9.34
C ASN A 107 4.48 4.91 -10.76
N LEU A 108 5.36 4.12 -11.36
CA LEU A 108 5.17 3.59 -12.70
C LEU A 108 4.00 2.61 -12.71
N GLU A 109 3.98 1.68 -11.75
CA GLU A 109 2.87 0.73 -11.59
C GLU A 109 1.56 1.44 -11.26
N ALA A 110 1.58 2.45 -10.39
CA ALA A 110 0.41 3.26 -10.10
C ALA A 110 -0.15 3.91 -11.38
N HIS A 111 0.71 4.44 -12.24
CA HIS A 111 0.28 5.05 -13.51
C HIS A 111 -0.31 4.01 -14.47
N LYS A 112 0.31 2.83 -14.59
CA LYS A 112 -0.24 1.71 -15.38
C LYS A 112 -1.64 1.34 -14.91
N PHE A 113 -1.85 1.15 -13.61
CA PHE A 113 -3.17 0.85 -13.06
C PHE A 113 -4.20 1.96 -13.31
N HIS A 114 -3.79 3.23 -13.21
CA HIS A 114 -4.68 4.36 -13.48
C HIS A 114 -5.12 4.42 -14.94
N THR A 115 -4.16 4.39 -15.87
CA THR A 115 -4.42 4.43 -17.32
C THR A 115 -5.28 3.23 -17.73
N ASN A 116 -4.99 2.06 -17.19
CA ASN A 116 -5.78 0.87 -17.43
C ASN A 116 -7.22 1.01 -16.90
N ALA A 117 -7.39 1.51 -15.66
CA ALA A 117 -8.71 1.73 -15.08
C ALA A 117 -9.55 2.74 -15.88
N LEU A 118 -8.92 3.77 -16.48
CA LEU A 118 -9.56 4.70 -17.40
C LEU A 118 -10.06 4.01 -18.67
N LYS A 119 -9.24 3.15 -19.29
CA LYS A 119 -9.66 2.36 -20.46
C LYS A 119 -10.88 1.48 -20.14
N ILE A 120 -10.87 0.79 -18.99
CA ILE A 120 -12.03 0.00 -18.53
C ILE A 120 -13.23 0.90 -18.24
N ALA A 121 -13.03 2.11 -17.69
CA ALA A 121 -14.11 3.05 -17.46
C ALA A 121 -14.78 3.52 -18.77
N ASN A 122 -14.00 3.68 -19.84
CA ASN A 122 -14.55 3.98 -21.17
C ASN A 122 -15.39 2.81 -21.69
N ILE A 123 -14.88 1.58 -21.62
CA ILE A 123 -15.64 0.37 -22.00
C ILE A 123 -16.94 0.26 -21.18
N TYR A 124 -16.87 0.53 -19.87
CA TYR A 124 -18.03 0.55 -18.99
C TYR A 124 -19.11 1.55 -19.45
N ASN A 125 -18.68 2.73 -19.91
CA ASN A 125 -19.59 3.76 -20.40
C ASN A 125 -20.17 3.38 -21.78
N GLU A 126 -19.35 2.88 -22.70
CA GLU A 126 -19.79 2.34 -24.00
C GLU A 126 -20.82 1.22 -23.80
N LEU A 127 -20.60 0.32 -22.84
CA LEU A 127 -21.54 -0.74 -22.50
C LEU A 127 -22.89 -0.21 -22.00
N ARG A 128 -22.90 0.89 -21.25
CA ARG A 128 -24.16 1.52 -20.82
C ARG A 128 -24.92 2.14 -21.98
N ILE A 129 -24.21 2.71 -22.95
CA ILE A 129 -24.82 3.25 -24.18
C ILE A 129 -25.40 2.12 -25.01
N ALA A 130 -24.68 1.00 -25.15
CA ALA A 130 -25.12 -0.17 -25.91
C ALA A 130 -26.47 -0.75 -25.42
N LYS A 131 -26.85 -0.53 -24.16
CA LYS A 131 -28.15 -0.93 -23.61
C LYS A 131 -29.34 -0.25 -24.28
N HIS A 132 -29.12 0.89 -24.91
CA HIS A 132 -30.15 1.66 -25.60
C HIS A 132 -30.27 1.30 -27.09
N ILE A 133 -29.48 0.33 -27.58
CA ILE A 133 -29.60 -0.18 -28.94
C ILE A 133 -30.82 -1.09 -29.00
N GLU A 134 -31.82 -0.68 -29.80
CA GLU A 134 -33.07 -1.41 -29.97
C GLU A 134 -32.90 -2.68 -30.81
N ASP A 135 -32.02 -2.66 -31.81
CA ASP A 135 -31.72 -3.85 -32.62
C ASP A 135 -30.89 -4.87 -31.84
N ASP A 136 -31.46 -6.04 -31.57
CA ASP A 136 -30.82 -7.10 -30.79
C ASP A 136 -29.53 -7.60 -31.43
N LYS A 137 -29.47 -7.63 -32.77
CA LYS A 137 -28.28 -8.09 -33.50
C LYS A 137 -27.15 -7.08 -33.38
N GLU A 138 -27.41 -5.81 -33.67
CA GLU A 138 -26.44 -4.72 -33.47
C GLU A 138 -25.96 -4.64 -32.02
N ARG A 139 -26.88 -4.78 -31.05
CA ARG A 139 -26.54 -4.80 -29.61
C ARG A 139 -25.59 -5.95 -29.28
N PHE A 140 -25.89 -7.16 -29.74
CA PHE A 140 -25.04 -8.34 -29.52
C PHE A 140 -23.64 -8.17 -30.12
N GLU A 141 -23.55 -7.68 -31.36
CA GLU A 141 -22.27 -7.40 -32.02
C GLU A 141 -21.46 -6.33 -31.28
N ALA A 142 -22.11 -5.26 -30.83
CA ALA A 142 -21.48 -4.21 -30.02
C ALA A 142 -20.88 -4.78 -28.74
N ILE A 143 -21.57 -5.70 -28.05
CA ILE A 143 -21.05 -6.22 -26.79
C ILE A 143 -19.96 -7.29 -27.00
N ILE A 144 -20.01 -8.10 -28.06
CA ILE A 144 -18.86 -8.95 -28.42
C ILE A 144 -17.61 -8.08 -28.64
N SER A 145 -17.76 -6.95 -29.34
CA SER A 145 -16.68 -5.99 -29.55
C SER A 145 -16.15 -5.43 -28.23
N LEU A 146 -17.03 -5.00 -27.32
CA LEU A 146 -16.64 -4.49 -26.00
C LEU A 146 -15.96 -5.54 -25.13
N THR A 147 -16.39 -6.80 -25.17
CA THR A 147 -15.75 -7.92 -24.46
C THR A 147 -14.32 -8.11 -24.95
N ARG A 148 -14.09 -8.12 -26.26
CA ARG A 148 -12.73 -8.23 -26.83
C ARG A 148 -11.85 -7.04 -26.44
N LYS A 149 -12.38 -5.82 -26.46
CA LYS A 149 -11.67 -4.63 -25.97
C LYS A 149 -11.31 -4.79 -24.50
N TYR A 150 -12.23 -5.29 -23.68
CA TYR A 150 -12.01 -5.50 -22.24
C TYR A 150 -10.90 -6.52 -21.99
N GLU A 151 -10.91 -7.65 -22.68
CA GLU A 151 -9.85 -8.67 -22.58
C GLU A 151 -8.48 -8.14 -23.00
N ALA A 152 -8.42 -7.38 -24.10
CA ALA A 152 -7.19 -6.74 -24.56
C ALA A 152 -6.64 -5.78 -23.50
N VAL A 153 -7.50 -4.94 -22.91
CA VAL A 153 -7.11 -4.01 -21.83
C VAL A 153 -6.73 -4.76 -20.56
N LEU A 154 -7.34 -5.90 -20.24
CA LEU A 154 -6.95 -6.70 -19.08
C LEU A 154 -5.50 -7.17 -19.16
N ALA A 155 -5.05 -7.59 -20.34
CA ALA A 155 -3.71 -8.12 -20.59
C ALA A 155 -2.59 -7.08 -20.51
N GLU A 156 -2.90 -5.77 -20.57
CA GLU A 156 -1.90 -4.70 -20.53
C GLU A 156 -1.28 -4.46 -19.14
N CYS A 157 -1.90 -4.96 -18.08
CA CYS A 157 -1.52 -4.62 -16.71
C CYS A 157 -1.61 -5.85 -15.81
N GLU A 158 -0.62 -6.00 -14.93
CA GLU A 158 -0.58 -7.09 -13.95
C GLU A 158 -1.81 -7.08 -13.02
N ASN A 159 -1.96 -8.16 -12.28
CA ASN A 159 -3.00 -8.25 -11.28
C ASN A 159 -2.69 -7.31 -10.12
N HIS A 160 -3.70 -6.57 -9.69
CA HIS A 160 -3.62 -5.80 -8.46
C HIS A 160 -3.62 -6.75 -7.26
N ASP A 161 -3.26 -6.24 -6.10
CA ASP A 161 -3.23 -7.05 -4.88
C ASP A 161 -4.65 -7.15 -4.27
N PRO A 162 -5.03 -8.28 -3.64
CA PRO A 162 -6.40 -8.54 -3.20
C PRO A 162 -7.00 -7.46 -2.29
N ILE A 163 -6.17 -6.74 -1.51
CA ILE A 163 -6.64 -5.67 -0.64
C ILE A 163 -7.29 -4.50 -1.43
N ASP A 164 -6.90 -4.29 -2.69
CA ASP A 164 -7.47 -3.23 -3.53
C ASP A 164 -8.93 -3.49 -3.87
N TYR A 165 -9.25 -4.75 -4.17
CA TYR A 165 -10.62 -5.18 -4.37
C TYR A 165 -11.40 -5.12 -3.06
N ALA A 166 -10.82 -5.61 -1.96
CA ALA A 166 -11.48 -5.57 -0.65
C ALA A 166 -11.85 -4.14 -0.23
N ILE A 167 -10.93 -3.18 -0.33
CA ILE A 167 -11.20 -1.75 -0.07
C ILE A 167 -12.18 -1.16 -1.06
N SER A 168 -12.18 -1.60 -2.33
CA SER A 168 -13.17 -1.13 -3.30
C SER A 168 -14.59 -1.58 -2.94
N LYS A 169 -14.74 -2.81 -2.42
CA LYS A 169 -16.04 -3.32 -1.93
C LYS A 169 -16.57 -2.50 -0.76
N THR A 170 -15.72 -2.01 0.14
CA THR A 170 -16.21 -1.22 1.30
C THR A 170 -16.92 0.07 0.89
N LYS A 171 -16.57 0.66 -0.27
CA LYS A 171 -17.26 1.84 -0.83
C LYS A 171 -18.69 1.56 -1.32
N LYS A 172 -19.03 0.28 -1.50
CA LYS A 172 -20.32 -0.22 -1.99
C LYS A 172 -20.80 -1.36 -1.11
N SER A 173 -20.64 -1.19 0.19
CA SER A 173 -20.82 -2.26 1.17
C SER A 173 -22.21 -2.87 1.20
N GLU A 174 -23.25 -2.08 0.92
CA GLU A 174 -24.63 -2.58 0.84
C GLU A 174 -24.78 -3.59 -0.30
N TYR A 175 -24.21 -3.29 -1.46
CA TYR A 175 -24.20 -4.17 -2.62
C TYR A 175 -23.45 -5.48 -2.35
N PHE A 176 -22.33 -5.40 -1.64
CA PHE A 176 -21.51 -6.57 -1.28
C PHE A 176 -21.90 -7.21 0.05
N THR A 177 -23.02 -6.78 0.66
CA THR A 177 -23.52 -7.26 1.95
C THR A 177 -22.44 -7.35 3.03
N LEU A 178 -21.52 -6.38 3.07
CA LEU A 178 -20.41 -6.36 4.02
C LEU A 178 -20.86 -5.86 5.38
N THR A 179 -20.55 -6.64 6.42
CA THR A 179 -20.75 -6.25 7.82
C THR A 179 -19.75 -5.17 8.26
N GLU A 180 -20.09 -4.42 9.31
CA GLU A 180 -19.18 -3.42 9.88
C GLU A 180 -17.88 -4.02 10.42
N LYS A 181 -17.92 -5.29 10.86
CA LYS A 181 -16.73 -6.01 11.33
C LYS A 181 -15.77 -6.28 10.17
N GLU A 182 -16.26 -6.83 9.06
CA GLU A 182 -15.46 -7.10 7.87
C GLU A 182 -14.85 -5.81 7.29
N LYS A 183 -15.62 -4.71 7.26
CA LYS A 183 -15.08 -3.40 6.85
C LYS A 183 -13.88 -3.00 7.70
N LYS A 184 -14.01 -3.08 9.03
CA LYS A 184 -12.93 -2.73 9.95
C LYS A 184 -11.71 -3.63 9.78
N GLU A 185 -11.91 -4.92 9.54
CA GLU A 185 -10.81 -5.86 9.26
C GLU A 185 -10.08 -5.49 7.97
N ILE A 186 -10.81 -5.20 6.88
CA ILE A 186 -10.25 -4.74 5.61
C ILE A 186 -9.45 -3.44 5.80
N PHE A 187 -10.00 -2.45 6.51
CA PHE A 187 -9.27 -1.20 6.78
C PHE A 187 -8.02 -1.42 7.64
N LYS A 188 -8.09 -2.30 8.63
CA LYS A 188 -6.93 -2.65 9.48
C LYS A 188 -5.82 -3.30 8.67
N GLU A 189 -6.16 -4.24 7.79
CA GLU A 189 -5.20 -4.89 6.89
C GLU A 189 -4.56 -3.89 5.93
N TYR A 190 -5.36 -3.03 5.29
CA TYR A 190 -4.86 -1.98 4.41
C TYR A 190 -3.90 -1.04 5.15
N ASP A 191 -4.29 -0.56 6.33
CA ASP A 191 -3.49 0.38 7.13
C ASP A 191 -2.17 -0.25 7.60
N TRP A 192 -2.17 -1.54 7.95
CA TRP A 192 -0.94 -2.27 8.27
C TRP A 192 0.01 -2.37 7.08
N LYS A 193 -0.53 -2.78 5.92
CA LYS A 193 0.23 -3.03 4.69
C LYS A 193 0.83 -1.76 4.11
N VAL A 194 0.13 -0.63 4.26
CA VAL A 194 0.47 0.65 3.61
C VAL A 194 1.10 1.64 4.57
N ARG A 195 0.62 1.78 5.81
CA ARG A 195 0.97 2.91 6.69
C ARG A 195 1.78 2.52 7.91
N LYS A 196 1.26 1.61 8.74
CA LYS A 196 1.81 1.35 10.09
C LYS A 196 3.28 0.93 10.05
N LYS A 197 3.68 0.10 9.09
CA LYS A 197 5.08 -0.32 8.94
C LYS A 197 6.05 0.87 8.81
N TYR A 198 5.70 1.89 8.02
CA TYR A 198 6.53 3.09 7.82
C TYR A 198 6.50 4.00 9.05
N HIS A 199 5.33 4.19 9.68
CA HIS A 199 5.23 4.99 10.90
C HIS A 199 5.98 4.37 12.08
N ILE A 200 5.93 3.06 12.25
CA ILE A 200 6.70 2.33 13.26
C ILE A 200 8.19 2.52 13.02
N LEU A 201 8.64 2.34 11.78
CA LEU A 201 10.06 2.51 11.42
C LEU A 201 10.56 3.95 11.66
N ILE A 202 9.80 4.95 11.21
CA ILE A 202 10.08 6.37 11.45
C ILE A 202 10.16 6.65 12.95
N GLY A 203 9.15 6.23 13.72
CA GLY A 203 9.08 6.46 15.15
C GLY A 203 10.25 5.81 15.90
N ALA A 204 10.56 4.56 15.58
CA ALA A 204 11.66 3.81 16.19
C ALA A 204 13.02 4.49 15.95
N VAL A 205 13.33 4.86 14.71
CA VAL A 205 14.63 5.48 14.38
C VAL A 205 14.74 6.91 14.91
N THR A 206 13.65 7.68 14.87
CA THR A 206 13.61 9.02 15.46
C THR A 206 13.84 8.96 16.96
N LEU A 207 13.13 8.07 17.66
CA LEU A 207 13.29 7.89 19.11
C LEU A 207 14.71 7.43 19.46
N PHE A 208 15.26 6.46 18.72
CA PHE A 208 16.63 6.00 18.92
C PHE A 208 17.64 7.14 18.77
N THR A 209 17.50 7.96 17.73
CA THR A 209 18.38 9.11 17.48
C THR A 209 18.27 10.14 18.60
N LEU A 210 17.05 10.45 19.06
CA LEU A 210 16.83 11.38 20.17
C LEU A 210 17.48 10.88 21.47
N VAL A 211 17.27 9.61 21.83
CA VAL A 211 17.88 9.01 23.02
C VAL A 211 19.40 9.03 22.92
N LEU A 212 19.96 8.70 21.75
CA LEU A 212 21.41 8.74 21.52
C LEU A 212 21.96 10.16 21.70
N THR A 213 21.31 11.17 21.10
CA THR A 213 21.73 12.57 21.25
C THR A 213 21.62 13.06 22.69
N ALA A 214 20.54 12.71 23.41
CA ALA A 214 20.36 13.07 24.81
C ALA A 214 21.42 12.42 25.72
N ALA A 215 21.73 11.15 25.50
CA ALA A 215 22.76 10.44 26.25
C ALA A 215 24.14 11.09 26.09
N VAL A 216 24.48 11.50 24.86
CA VAL A 216 25.75 12.18 24.59
C VAL A 216 25.81 13.59 25.22
N ILE A 217 24.71 14.35 25.17
CA ILE A 217 24.66 15.69 25.78
C ILE A 217 24.71 15.62 27.32
N LEU A 218 24.08 14.62 27.93
CA LEU A 218 24.04 14.47 29.39
C LEU A 218 25.28 13.81 29.99
N SER A 219 26.05 13.04 29.20
CA SER A 219 27.27 12.36 29.67
C SER A 219 28.26 13.28 30.40
N PRO A 220 28.62 14.49 29.90
CA PRO A 220 29.52 15.38 30.64
C PRO A 220 28.95 15.89 31.96
N VAL A 221 27.64 16.19 32.01
CA VAL A 221 26.95 16.62 33.24
C VAL A 221 26.97 15.52 34.31
N ILE A 222 26.77 14.26 33.90
CA ILE A 222 26.82 13.11 34.81
C ILE A 222 28.23 12.93 35.38
N SER A 223 29.26 13.10 34.55
CA SER A 223 30.66 12.98 35.00
C SER A 223 31.09 14.08 35.98
N GLU A 224 30.51 15.28 35.90
CA GLU A 224 30.76 16.36 36.86
C GLU A 224 30.03 16.16 38.19
N VAL A 225 28.83 15.57 38.17
CA VAL A 225 27.96 15.40 39.35
C VAL A 225 28.27 14.11 40.14
N MET A 226 28.78 13.06 39.48
CA MET A 226 29.10 11.77 40.11
C MET A 226 30.52 11.30 39.73
N PRO A 227 31.58 11.91 40.28
CA PRO A 227 32.97 11.57 39.94
C PRO A 227 33.36 10.13 40.36
N ASP A 228 32.68 9.53 41.34
CA ASP A 228 33.02 8.23 41.92
C ASP A 228 32.21 7.04 41.34
N ALA A 229 31.43 7.24 40.27
CA ALA A 229 30.56 6.20 39.69
C ALA A 229 31.22 5.36 38.57
N ASN A 230 32.55 5.46 38.40
CA ASN A 230 33.33 4.66 37.45
C ASN A 230 33.79 3.33 38.06
#